data_AF-A0A9W9XZL6-F1
#
_entry.id   AF-A0A9W9XZL6-F1
#
_cell.length_a   1.000
_cell.length_b   1.000
_cell.length_c   1.000
_cell.angle_alpha   90.00
_cell.angle_beta   90.00
_cell.angle_gamma   90.00
#
_symmetry.space_group_name_H-M   'P 1'
#
loop_
_entity.id
_entity.type
_entity.pdbx_description
1 polymer ?
#
loop_
_entity_poly.entity_id
_entity_poly.type
_entity_poly.pdbx_seq_one_letter_code
_entity_poly.pdbx_strand_id
1 'polypeptide(L)'
;MHFLLFGFLILPAIATANTDACYGSNVILAPSADHRPVPWGTPSIHFSLNGIPTTCCDSIEEIRTALDDIDDEILGLLNRRAAYVREATRFKSTRESVNVPSRNEAVLKRAEQQAVDIGVPVTIVRATIGAILNSSVPFEQCIVSNLGVLIRFEADSPV
;
A
#
# COMPACT_ATOMS: atom_id res chain seq x y z
N MET A 1 1.54 -71.73 1.98
CA MET A 1 2.17 -70.54 1.35
C MET A 1 1.16 -69.91 0.43
N HIS A 2 0.73 -68.68 0.69
CA HIS A 2 0.37 -67.62 -0.28
C HIS A 2 -0.05 -66.39 0.53
N PHE A 3 0.93 -65.55 0.87
CA PHE A 3 0.71 -64.21 1.45
C PHE A 3 0.36 -63.28 0.28
N LEU A 4 -0.86 -62.74 0.26
CA LEU A 4 -1.23 -61.66 -0.66
C LEU A 4 -0.74 -60.34 -0.07
N LEU A 5 0.36 -59.79 -0.63
CA LEU A 5 0.80 -58.42 -0.35
C LEU A 5 -0.19 -57.44 -0.99
N PHE A 6 -1.01 -56.78 -0.15
CA PHE A 6 -1.69 -55.55 -0.55
C PHE A 6 -0.67 -54.43 -0.63
N GLY A 7 -0.27 -54.07 -1.86
CA GLY A 7 0.54 -52.89 -2.11
C GLY A 7 -0.24 -51.63 -1.74
N PHE A 8 0.17 -50.96 -0.67
CA PHE A 8 -0.27 -49.61 -0.36
C PHE A 8 0.25 -48.67 -1.47
N LEU A 9 -0.63 -48.24 -2.36
CA LEU A 9 -0.38 -47.11 -3.25
C LEU A 9 -0.24 -45.85 -2.39
N ILE A 10 1.00 -45.39 -2.20
CA ILE A 10 1.28 -44.10 -1.56
C ILE A 10 0.86 -43.02 -2.56
N LEU A 11 -0.25 -42.32 -2.29
CA LEU A 11 -0.60 -41.10 -3.02
C LEU A 11 0.47 -40.04 -2.73
N PRO A 12 0.96 -39.29 -3.74
CA PRO A 12 1.88 -38.18 -3.49
C PRO A 12 1.14 -37.08 -2.71
N ALA A 13 1.78 -36.56 -1.67
CA ALA A 13 1.28 -35.40 -0.93
C ALA A 13 1.21 -34.19 -1.88
N ILE A 14 0.02 -33.62 -2.02
CA ILE A 14 -0.16 -32.34 -2.71
C ILE A 14 0.51 -31.28 -1.83
N ALA A 15 1.63 -30.72 -2.27
CA ALA A 15 2.24 -29.58 -1.61
C ALA A 15 1.29 -28.38 -1.70
N THR A 16 0.75 -27.94 -0.57
CA THR A 16 -0.01 -26.69 -0.49
C THR A 16 0.98 -25.54 -0.59
N ALA A 17 0.91 -24.77 -1.68
CA ALA A 17 1.69 -23.54 -1.81
C ALA A 17 1.21 -22.55 -0.74
N ASN A 18 2.07 -22.23 0.22
CA ASN A 18 1.75 -21.23 1.25
C ASN A 18 1.89 -19.82 0.66
N THR A 19 0.77 -19.19 0.34
CA THR A 19 0.74 -17.81 -0.19
C THR A 19 0.91 -16.73 0.88
N ASP A 20 0.93 -17.09 2.17
CA ASP A 20 1.18 -16.15 3.28
C ASP A 20 2.53 -15.46 3.14
N ALA A 21 3.51 -16.13 2.51
CA ALA A 21 4.82 -15.56 2.19
C ALA A 21 4.73 -14.30 1.29
N CYS A 22 3.68 -14.18 0.49
CA CYS A 22 3.43 -13.03 -0.39
C CYS A 22 2.93 -11.78 0.37
N TYR A 23 2.44 -11.94 1.60
CA TYR A 23 1.96 -10.83 2.44
C TYR A 23 3.03 -10.26 3.37
N GLY A 24 4.21 -10.91 3.40
CA GLY A 24 5.35 -10.47 4.19
C GLY A 24 5.96 -9.15 3.72
N SER A 25 7.06 -8.76 4.36
CA SER A 25 7.68 -7.45 4.18
C SER A 25 8.80 -7.41 3.11
N ASN A 26 9.28 -8.57 2.64
CA ASN A 26 10.33 -8.69 1.62
C ASN A 26 9.95 -9.76 0.61
N VAL A 27 9.18 -9.37 -0.41
CA VAL A 27 8.86 -10.26 -1.55
C VAL A 27 9.92 -10.04 -2.62
N ILE A 28 10.86 -10.99 -2.74
CA ILE A 28 11.85 -11.04 -3.83
C ILE A 28 11.61 -12.33 -4.58
N LEU A 29 11.30 -12.24 -5.87
CA LEU A 29 11.04 -13.38 -6.73
C LEU A 29 12.10 -13.44 -7.84
N ALA A 30 12.63 -14.63 -8.08
CA ALA A 30 13.41 -14.89 -9.28
C ALA A 30 12.45 -14.97 -10.49
N PRO A 31 12.91 -14.63 -11.70
CA PRO A 31 12.11 -14.81 -12.92
C PRO A 31 11.68 -16.27 -13.05
N SER A 32 10.39 -16.50 -13.29
CA SER A 32 9.85 -17.84 -13.53
C SER A 32 9.74 -18.13 -15.03
N ALA A 33 10.05 -19.37 -15.43
CA ALA A 33 9.81 -19.89 -16.78
C ALA A 33 8.43 -20.58 -16.90
N ASP A 34 7.59 -20.50 -15.86
CA ASP A 34 6.32 -21.21 -15.79
C ASP A 34 5.32 -20.68 -16.82
N HIS A 35 4.69 -21.62 -17.51
CA HIS A 35 3.58 -21.36 -18.42
C HIS A 35 2.33 -22.02 -17.82
N ARG A 36 1.47 -21.21 -17.21
CA ARG A 36 0.20 -21.68 -16.66
C ARG A 36 -0.95 -21.33 -17.60
N PRO A 37 -1.88 -22.26 -17.89
CA PRO A 37 -3.13 -21.93 -18.54
C PRO A 37 -3.91 -20.90 -17.71
N VAL A 38 -4.47 -19.87 -18.37
CA VAL A 38 -5.36 -18.93 -17.70
C VAL A 38 -6.57 -19.71 -17.19
N PRO A 39 -6.89 -19.67 -15.89
CA PRO A 39 -8.09 -20.31 -15.37
C PRO A 39 -9.30 -19.50 -15.83
N TRP A 40 -9.88 -19.89 -16.96
CA TRP A 40 -11.21 -19.41 -17.34
C TRP A 40 -12.22 -20.09 -16.39
N GLY A 41 -12.91 -19.31 -15.56
CA GLY A 41 -13.77 -19.84 -14.50
C GLY A 41 -14.52 -18.75 -13.74
N THR A 42 -15.16 -19.13 -12.64
CA THR A 42 -15.91 -18.22 -11.76
C THR A 42 -14.98 -17.36 -10.90
N PRO A 43 -15.41 -16.16 -10.48
CA PRO A 43 -14.68 -15.32 -9.54
C PRO A 43 -14.15 -16.12 -8.33
N SER A 44 -12.84 -16.05 -8.08
CA SER A 44 -12.20 -16.77 -6.97
C SER A 44 -12.00 -15.92 -5.72
N ILE A 45 -12.27 -14.61 -5.80
CA ILE A 45 -12.13 -13.69 -4.68
C ILE A 45 -13.50 -13.40 -4.07
N HIS A 46 -13.56 -13.61 -2.75
CA HIS A 46 -14.64 -13.20 -1.89
C HIS A 46 -14.09 -12.20 -0.89
N PHE A 47 -14.62 -10.98 -0.91
CA PHE A 47 -14.18 -9.90 -0.04
C PHE A 47 -15.38 -9.08 0.42
N SER A 48 -15.17 -8.18 1.38
CA SER A 48 -16.23 -7.33 1.92
C SER A 48 -16.01 -5.89 1.48
N LEU A 49 -16.99 -5.32 0.79
CA LEU A 49 -17.04 -3.89 0.45
C LEU A 49 -18.08 -3.24 1.35
N ASN A 50 -17.65 -2.32 2.22
CA ASN A 50 -18.52 -1.64 3.19
C ASN A 50 -19.38 -2.58 4.07
N GLY A 51 -18.85 -3.77 4.39
CA GLY A 51 -19.57 -4.78 5.17
C GLY A 51 -20.49 -5.69 4.34
N ILE A 52 -20.59 -5.47 3.03
CA ILE A 52 -21.35 -6.33 2.11
C ILE A 52 -20.40 -7.36 1.50
N PRO A 53 -20.67 -8.67 1.67
CA PRO A 53 -19.95 -9.70 0.96
C PRO A 53 -20.11 -9.52 -0.55
N THR A 54 -19.00 -9.31 -1.24
CA THR A 54 -18.94 -9.09 -2.68
C THR A 54 -18.08 -10.16 -3.33
N THR A 55 -18.54 -10.59 -4.51
CA THR A 55 -17.81 -11.46 -5.42
C THR A 55 -17.63 -10.71 -6.72
N CYS A 56 -16.39 -10.62 -7.18
CA CYS A 56 -15.98 -9.98 -8.42
C CYS A 56 -14.79 -10.79 -8.97
N CYS A 57 -14.53 -10.91 -10.26
CA CYS A 57 -15.22 -10.34 -11.40
C CYS A 57 -15.22 -11.36 -12.54
N ASP A 58 -16.12 -11.23 -13.52
CA ASP A 58 -16.25 -12.18 -14.63
C ASP A 58 -15.29 -11.84 -15.79
N SER A 59 -14.67 -10.65 -15.78
CA SER A 59 -13.67 -10.24 -16.76
C SER A 59 -12.56 -9.35 -16.17
N ILE A 60 -11.45 -9.24 -16.91
CA ILE A 60 -10.34 -8.34 -16.55
C ILE A 60 -10.73 -6.86 -16.66
N GLU A 61 -11.70 -6.52 -17.52
CA GLU A 61 -12.17 -5.14 -17.64
C GLU A 61 -12.97 -4.72 -16.41
N GLU A 62 -13.79 -5.61 -15.84
CA GLU A 62 -14.47 -5.34 -14.57
C GLU A 62 -13.48 -5.14 -13.42
N ILE A 63 -12.39 -5.93 -13.38
CA ILE A 63 -11.31 -5.73 -12.41
C ILE A 63 -10.68 -4.34 -12.58
N ARG A 64 -10.40 -3.93 -13.82
CA ARG A 64 -9.81 -2.62 -14.10
C ARG A 64 -10.73 -1.48 -13.68
N THR A 65 -12.02 -1.54 -14.02
CA THR A 65 -13.00 -0.54 -13.57
C THR A 65 -13.06 -0.45 -12.04
N ALA A 66 -13.08 -1.59 -11.33
CA ALA A 66 -13.06 -1.60 -9.88
C ALA A 66 -11.76 -1.00 -9.30
N LEU A 67 -10.61 -1.21 -9.97
CA LEU A 67 -9.34 -0.59 -9.58
C LEU A 67 -9.32 0.91 -9.86
N ASP A 68 -9.84 1.35 -11.00
CA ASP A 68 -9.93 2.78 -11.35
C ASP A 68 -10.76 3.54 -10.30
N ASP A 69 -11.90 2.98 -9.87
CA ASP A 69 -12.73 3.55 -8.81
C ASP A 69 -11.96 3.67 -7.47
N ILE A 70 -11.18 2.64 -7.11
CA ILE A 70 -10.33 2.65 -5.90
C ILE A 70 -9.23 3.70 -6.01
N ASP A 71 -8.61 3.83 -7.18
CA ASP A 71 -7.53 4.79 -7.43
C ASP A 71 -8.06 6.24 -7.31
N ASP A 72 -9.29 6.50 -7.77
CA ASP A 72 -9.97 7.78 -7.56
C ASP A 72 -10.22 8.08 -6.08
N GLU A 73 -10.65 7.09 -5.29
CA GLU A 73 -10.77 7.21 -3.84
C GLU A 73 -9.42 7.50 -3.16
N ILE A 74 -8.35 6.81 -3.58
CA ILE A 74 -6.98 7.04 -3.10
C ILE A 74 -6.55 8.47 -3.40
N LEU A 75 -6.80 8.99 -4.61
CA LEU A 75 -6.50 10.38 -4.96
C LEU A 75 -7.26 11.38 -4.08
N GLY A 76 -8.53 11.12 -3.79
CA GLY A 76 -9.32 11.91 -2.84
C GLY A 76 -8.70 11.93 -1.43
N LEU A 77 -8.26 10.78 -0.92
CA LEU A 77 -7.59 10.66 0.37
C LEU A 77 -6.23 11.37 0.40
N LEU A 78 -5.45 11.25 -0.68
CA LEU A 78 -4.16 11.94 -0.83
C LEU A 78 -4.33 13.46 -0.83
N ASN A 79 -5.34 13.99 -1.53
CA ASN A 79 -5.65 15.42 -1.51
C ASN A 79 -5.99 15.90 -0.09
N ARG A 80 -6.86 15.17 0.62
CA ARG A 80 -7.20 15.50 2.01
C ARG A 80 -5.97 15.46 2.92
N ARG A 81 -5.11 14.44 2.76
CA ARG A 81 -3.85 14.33 3.52
C ARG A 81 -2.93 15.51 3.22
N ALA A 82 -2.77 15.88 1.94
CA ALA A 82 -1.94 17.00 1.51
C ALA A 82 -2.44 18.34 2.11
N ALA A 83 -3.75 18.53 2.25
CA ALA A 83 -4.32 19.70 2.92
C ALA A 83 -3.87 19.81 4.39
N TYR A 84 -3.89 18.71 5.15
CA TYR A 84 -3.38 18.69 6.53
C TYR A 84 -1.86 18.88 6.61
N VAL A 85 -1.12 18.31 5.66
CA VAL A 85 0.33 18.50 5.56
C VAL A 85 0.66 19.97 5.28
N ARG A 86 -0.06 20.61 4.35
CA ARG A 86 0.04 22.06 4.10
C ARG A 86 -0.29 22.86 5.35
N GLU A 87 -1.37 22.53 6.04
CA GLU A 87 -1.76 23.20 7.29
C GLU A 87 -0.69 23.06 8.38
N ALA A 88 -0.03 21.90 8.48
CA ALA A 88 1.05 21.68 9.43
C ALA A 88 2.23 22.66 9.25
N THR A 89 2.42 23.20 8.04
CA THR A 89 3.51 24.15 7.75
C THR A 89 3.41 25.45 8.53
N ARG A 90 2.22 25.89 8.97
CA ARG A 90 2.10 27.10 9.81
C ARG A 90 2.74 26.96 11.18
N PHE A 91 3.01 25.73 11.61
CA PHE A 91 3.69 25.43 12.87
C PHE A 91 5.21 25.25 12.70
N LYS A 92 5.73 25.46 11.48
CA LYS A 92 7.14 25.19 11.12
C LYS A 92 7.82 26.49 10.71
N SER A 93 8.78 26.93 11.52
CA SER A 93 9.48 28.21 11.33
C SER A 93 10.59 28.14 10.29
N THR A 94 11.18 26.95 10.07
CA THR A 94 12.32 26.79 9.15
C THR A 94 12.21 25.52 8.31
N ARG A 95 12.98 25.44 7.22
CA ARG A 95 13.06 24.24 6.37
C ARG A 95 13.58 23.03 7.12
N GLU A 96 14.48 23.24 8.07
CA GLU A 96 15.06 22.19 8.91
C GLU A 96 14.00 21.55 9.81
N SER A 97 13.00 22.33 10.25
CA SER A 97 11.87 21.82 11.05
C SER A 97 10.85 20.97 10.24
N VAL A 98 11.01 20.90 8.91
CA VAL A 98 10.08 20.16 8.04
C VAL A 98 10.27 18.65 8.14
N ASN A 99 11.50 18.18 7.98
CA ASN A 99 11.78 16.75 7.99
C ASN A 99 12.03 16.28 9.42
N VAL A 100 11.14 15.43 9.93
CA VAL A 100 11.27 14.80 11.26
C VAL A 100 11.37 13.28 11.05
N PRO A 101 12.57 12.72 10.84
CA PRO A 101 12.74 11.31 10.48
C PRO A 101 12.09 10.34 11.45
N SER A 102 12.20 10.60 12.76
CA SER A 102 11.58 9.78 13.81
C SER A 102 10.05 9.75 13.69
N ARG A 103 9.42 10.85 13.27
CA ARG A 103 7.98 10.88 13.05
C ARG A 103 7.59 10.06 11.82
N ASN A 104 8.36 10.16 10.73
CA ASN A 104 8.13 9.39 9.51
C ASN A 104 8.26 7.89 9.77
N GLU A 105 9.28 7.47 10.51
CA GLU A 105 9.48 6.09 10.93
C GLU A 105 8.30 5.58 11.77
N ALA A 106 7.81 6.38 12.72
CA ALA A 106 6.64 6.01 13.52
C ALA A 106 5.36 5.86 12.69
N VAL A 107 5.16 6.69 11.64
CA VAL A 107 4.03 6.53 10.71
C VAL A 107 4.15 5.22 9.92
N LEU A 108 5.34 4.96 9.36
CA LEU A 108 5.58 3.78 8.54
C LEU A 108 5.40 2.50 9.35
N LYS A 109 6.01 2.40 10.54
CA LYS A 109 5.88 1.24 11.43
C LYS A 109 4.43 0.98 11.83
N ARG A 110 3.67 2.04 12.12
CA ARG A 110 2.24 1.90 12.41
C ARG A 110 1.48 1.35 11.22
N ALA A 111 1.76 1.82 10.01
CA ALA A 111 1.10 1.35 8.80
C ALA A 111 1.42 -0.13 8.52
N GLU A 112 2.68 -0.55 8.68
CA GLU A 112 3.08 -1.95 8.54
C GLU A 112 2.37 -2.87 9.54
N GLN A 113 2.24 -2.45 10.80
CA GLN A 113 1.48 -3.23 11.79
C GLN A 113 0.01 -3.36 11.41
N GLN A 114 -0.61 -2.26 11.00
CA GLN A 114 -2.01 -2.27 10.56
C GLN A 114 -2.21 -3.16 9.33
N ALA A 115 -1.25 -3.18 8.40
CA ALA A 115 -1.30 -4.03 7.22
C ALA A 115 -1.44 -5.51 7.57
N VAL A 116 -0.68 -5.96 8.59
CA VAL A 116 -0.80 -7.33 9.12
C VAL A 116 -2.19 -7.57 9.70
N ASP A 117 -2.71 -6.63 10.49
CA ASP A 117 -4.00 -6.78 11.17
C ASP A 117 -5.20 -6.85 10.19
N ILE A 118 -5.11 -6.15 9.06
CA ILE A 118 -6.18 -6.10 8.04
C ILE A 118 -5.93 -6.99 6.82
N GLY A 119 -4.82 -7.75 6.80
CA GLY A 119 -4.49 -8.67 5.71
C GLY A 119 -4.07 -8.01 4.39
N VAL A 120 -3.44 -6.84 4.44
CA VAL A 120 -2.84 -6.19 3.26
C VAL A 120 -1.35 -6.54 3.18
N PRO A 121 -0.78 -6.84 1.99
CA PRO A 121 0.65 -7.12 1.87
C PRO A 121 1.52 -5.99 2.42
N VAL A 122 2.40 -6.33 3.39
CA VAL A 122 3.25 -5.34 4.08
C VAL A 122 4.20 -4.63 3.09
N THR A 123 4.68 -5.34 2.06
CA THR A 123 5.46 -4.76 0.96
C THR A 123 4.76 -3.60 0.26
N ILE A 124 3.47 -3.75 -0.06
CA ILE A 124 2.67 -2.72 -0.74
C ILE A 124 2.50 -1.51 0.18
N VAL A 125 2.15 -1.73 1.45
CA VAL A 125 1.96 -0.64 2.42
C VAL A 125 3.26 0.12 2.66
N ARG A 126 4.39 -0.59 2.81
CA ARG A 126 5.70 0.03 2.98
C ARG A 126 6.05 0.93 1.79
N ALA A 127 5.92 0.41 0.57
CA ALA A 127 6.23 1.16 -0.64
C ALA A 127 5.36 2.42 -0.76
N THR A 128 4.05 2.25 -0.55
CA THR A 128 3.06 3.33 -0.70
C THR A 128 3.23 4.42 0.35
N ILE A 129 3.21 4.05 1.65
CA ILE A 129 3.34 5.02 2.73
C ILE A 129 4.72 5.68 2.75
N GLY A 130 5.77 4.92 2.42
CA GLY A 130 7.12 5.45 2.25
C GLY A 130 7.18 6.53 1.17
N ALA A 131 6.61 6.27 0.00
CA ALA A 131 6.55 7.24 -1.10
C ALA A 131 5.76 8.51 -0.72
N ILE A 132 4.61 8.34 -0.04
CA ILE A 132 3.79 9.46 0.44
C ILE A 132 4.58 10.33 1.43
N LEU A 133 5.29 9.72 2.40
CA LEU A 133 6.10 10.46 3.37
C LEU A 133 7.26 11.19 2.69
N ASN A 134 7.99 10.51 1.81
CA ASN A 134 9.14 11.07 1.11
C ASN A 134 8.75 12.22 0.17
N SER A 135 7.57 12.15 -0.47
CA SER A 135 7.04 13.21 -1.34
C SER A 135 6.42 14.38 -0.55
N SER A 136 5.95 14.14 0.69
CA SER A 136 5.41 15.21 1.54
C SER A 136 6.48 16.20 1.99
N VAL A 137 7.70 15.73 2.28
CA VAL A 137 8.81 16.59 2.74
C VAL A 137 9.15 17.72 1.73
N PRO A 138 9.42 17.47 0.44
CA PRO A 138 9.69 18.54 -0.51
C PRO A 138 8.48 19.45 -0.75
N PHE A 139 7.25 18.92 -0.70
CA PHE A 139 6.03 19.73 -0.77
C PHE A 139 5.94 20.73 0.39
N GLU A 140 6.17 20.28 1.62
CA GLU A 140 6.20 21.15 2.80
C GLU A 140 7.35 22.16 2.75
N GLN A 141 8.56 21.73 2.34
CA GLN A 141 9.71 22.63 2.20
C GLN A 141 9.44 23.74 1.17
N CYS A 142 8.75 23.42 0.07
CA CYS A 142 8.32 24.43 -0.91
C CYS A 142 7.40 25.46 -0.25
N ILE A 143 6.38 25.03 0.49
CA ILE A 143 5.44 25.93 1.17
C ILE A 143 6.16 26.80 2.20
N VAL A 144 6.93 26.22 3.12
CA VAL A 144 7.66 26.95 4.18
C VAL A 144 8.61 27.99 3.58
N SER A 145 9.32 27.64 2.50
CA SER A 145 10.24 28.56 1.82
C SER A 145 9.50 29.77 1.24
N ASN A 146 8.31 29.57 0.68
CA ASN A 146 7.50 30.64 0.08
C ASN A 146 6.71 31.44 1.13
N LEU A 147 6.35 30.86 2.29
CA LEU A 147 5.77 31.61 3.41
C LEU A 147 6.78 32.62 3.98
N GLY A 148 8.06 32.25 4.08
CA GLY A 148 9.12 33.17 4.50
C GLY A 148 9.31 34.37 3.56
N VAL A 149 9.04 34.20 2.27
CA VAL A 149 9.03 35.31 1.29
C VAL A 149 7.90 36.29 1.59
N LEU A 150 6.68 35.78 1.85
CA LEU A 150 5.52 36.63 2.13
C LEU A 150 5.65 37.43 3.43
N ILE A 151 6.15 36.81 4.50
CA ILE A 151 6.36 37.51 5.78
C ILE A 151 7.42 38.62 5.66
N ARG A 152 8.44 38.41 4.82
CA ARG A 152 9.48 39.43 4.61
C ARG A 152 8.97 40.65 3.85
N PHE A 153 8.05 40.49 2.90
CA PHE A 153 7.40 41.61 2.22
C PHE A 153 6.51 42.43 3.17
N GLU A 154 5.84 41.78 4.13
CA GLU A 154 5.02 42.48 5.13
C GLU A 154 5.87 43.30 6.12
N ALA A 155 7.07 42.83 6.44
CA ALA A 155 7.99 43.50 7.37
C ALA A 155 8.74 44.70 6.77
N ASP A 156 8.89 44.76 5.43
CA ASP A 156 9.57 45.84 4.71
C ASP A 156 8.58 46.90 4.14
N SER A 157 7.28 46.82 4.46
CA SER A 157 6.29 47.82 4.06
C SER A 157 6.36 49.05 4.97
N PRO A 158 6.68 50.26 4.45
CA PRO A 158 6.73 51.47 5.25
C PRO A 158 5.31 51.88 5.67
N VAL A 159 5.08 51.97 6.97
CA VAL A 159 3.91 52.64 7.57
C VAL A 159 4.08 54.15 7.47
#